data_AF-A0A9E5IC04-F1
#
_entry.id   AF-A0A9E5IC04-F1
#
_cell.length_a   1.000
_cell.length_b   1.000
_cell.length_c   1.000
_cell.angle_alpha   90.00
_cell.angle_beta   90.00
_cell.angle_gamma   90.00
#
_symmetry.space_group_name_H-M   'P 1'
#
loop_
_entity.id
_entity.type
_entity.pdbx_description
1 polymer ?
#
loop_
_entity_poly.entity_id
_entity_poly.type
_entity_poly.pdbx_seq_one_letter_code
_entity_poly.pdbx_strand_id
1 'polypeptide(L)'
;MNRQEEMRQQVTDFHRRHPEVWDLFVKFTFEMIQRGYKNYSVNAIFERIRWEKDSVGGDGVTSFKLNNNYRAFYSRRFMRAYPQHEGFFRTRQQTSEDQFATHKPELSPGYYSKGNH
;
A
#
# COMPACT_ATOMS: atom_id res chain seq x y z
N MET A 1 -16.97 23.10 5.34
CA MET A 1 -16.25 21.85 5.02
C MET A 1 -15.76 21.25 6.31
N ASN A 2 -16.02 19.96 6.52
CA ASN A 2 -15.53 19.28 7.70
C ASN A 2 -14.20 18.59 7.39
N ARG A 3 -13.34 18.39 8.40
CA ARG A 3 -11.96 17.86 8.23
C ARG A 3 -11.86 16.57 7.40
N GLN A 4 -12.90 15.73 7.43
CA GLN A 4 -12.96 14.49 6.64
C GLN A 4 -13.15 14.73 5.14
N GLU A 5 -13.92 15.74 4.74
CA GLU A 5 -14.16 16.08 3.34
C GLU A 5 -12.89 16.64 2.71
N GLU A 6 -12.20 17.53 3.42
CA GLU A 6 -10.91 18.09 3.01
C GLU A 6 -9.86 16.98 2.77
N MET A 7 -9.84 15.97 3.65
CA MET A 7 -8.94 14.82 3.50
C MET A 7 -9.29 13.98 2.26
N ARG A 8 -10.58 13.73 1.99
CA ARG A 8 -11.01 12.99 0.80
C ARG A 8 -10.66 13.73 -0.48
N GLN A 9 -10.84 15.05 -0.48
CA GLN A 9 -10.51 15.89 -1.62
C GLN A 9 -9.00 15.87 -1.89
N GLN A 10 -8.16 16.03 -0.86
CA GLN A 10 -6.71 15.92 -0.98
C GLN A 10 -6.26 14.56 -1.57
N VAL A 11 -6.82 13.45 -1.08
CA VAL A 11 -6.49 12.12 -1.60
C VAL A 11 -6.94 11.95 -3.05
N THR A 12 -8.12 12.48 -3.39
CA THR A 12 -8.66 12.44 -4.76
C THR A 12 -7.79 13.24 -5.72
N ASP A 13 -7.42 14.46 -5.33
CA ASP A 13 -6.57 15.34 -6.14
C ASP A 13 -5.16 14.77 -6.30
N PHE A 14 -4.63 14.12 -5.27
CA PHE A 14 -3.37 13.40 -5.36
C PHE A 14 -3.47 12.22 -6.34
N HIS A 15 -4.51 11.39 -6.21
CA HIS A 15 -4.72 10.26 -7.11
C HIS A 15 -4.89 10.69 -8.57
N ARG A 16 -5.56 11.82 -8.81
CA ARG A 16 -5.68 12.41 -10.15
C ARG A 16 -4.35 12.91 -10.71
N ARG A 17 -3.48 13.46 -9.87
CA ARG A 17 -2.15 13.94 -10.27
C ARG A 17 -1.12 12.83 -10.40
N HIS A 18 -1.33 11.71 -9.72
CA HIS A 18 -0.40 10.59 -9.66
C HIS A 18 -1.12 9.24 -9.93
N PRO A 19 -1.74 9.05 -11.10
CA PRO A 19 -2.40 7.78 -11.44
C PRO A 19 -1.45 6.58 -11.36
N GLU A 20 -0.17 6.79 -11.65
CA GLU A 20 0.88 5.76 -11.58
C GLU A 20 1.06 5.17 -10.18
N VAL A 21 0.72 5.92 -9.12
CA VAL A 21 0.74 5.39 -7.74
C VAL A 21 -0.31 4.28 -7.57
N TRP A 22 -1.47 4.42 -8.21
CA TRP A 22 -2.51 3.41 -8.18
C TRP A 22 -2.10 2.16 -8.95
N ASP A 23 -1.49 2.32 -10.12
CA ASP A 23 -1.06 1.18 -10.92
C ASP A 23 0.02 0.38 -10.20
N LEU A 24 1.02 1.06 -9.60
CA LEU A 24 2.02 0.41 -8.74
C LEU A 24 1.40 -0.25 -7.52
N PHE A 25 0.42 0.40 -6.88
CA PHE A 25 -0.31 -0.18 -5.76
C PHE A 25 -0.99 -1.48 -6.14
N VAL A 26 -1.76 -1.49 -7.24
CA VAL A 26 -2.45 -2.68 -7.73
C VAL A 26 -1.44 -3.78 -8.09
N LYS A 27 -0.39 -3.43 -8.84
CA LYS A 27 0.68 -4.37 -9.23
C LYS A 27 1.30 -5.05 -8.02
N PHE A 28 1.79 -4.28 -7.05
CA PHE A 28 2.45 -4.84 -5.88
C PHE A 28 1.48 -5.62 -4.98
N THR A 29 0.21 -5.23 -4.94
CA THR A 29 -0.82 -5.99 -4.22
C THR A 29 -1.01 -7.37 -4.84
N PHE A 30 -1.16 -7.43 -6.17
CA PHE A 30 -1.29 -8.70 -6.87
C PHE A 30 -0.04 -9.57 -6.78
N GLU A 31 1.15 -8.98 -6.80
CA GLU A 31 2.37 -9.74 -6.56
C GLU A 31 2.34 -10.45 -5.19
N MET A 32 1.87 -9.78 -4.14
CA MET A 32 1.73 -10.41 -2.83
C MET A 32 0.65 -11.50 -2.81
N ILE A 33 -0.46 -11.29 -3.51
CA ILE A 33 -1.52 -12.31 -3.66
C ILE A 33 -0.98 -13.54 -4.39
N GLN A 34 -0.27 -13.37 -5.50
CA GLN A 34 0.33 -14.46 -6.29
C GLN A 34 1.39 -15.22 -5.51
N ARG A 35 2.11 -14.55 -4.60
CA ARG A 35 3.03 -15.19 -3.63
C ARG A 35 2.30 -15.96 -2.52
N GLY A 36 0.98 -16.03 -2.52
CA GLY A 36 0.18 -16.81 -1.57
C GLY A 36 -0.08 -16.10 -0.24
N TYR A 37 0.13 -14.78 -0.15
CA TYR A 37 -0.26 -14.03 1.05
C TYR A 37 -1.79 -13.98 1.15
N LYS A 38 -2.34 -14.27 2.33
CA LYS A 38 -3.77 -14.18 2.61
C LYS A 38 -4.19 -12.81 3.13
N ASN A 39 -3.24 -12.08 3.72
CA ASN A 39 -3.40 -10.70 4.14
C ASN A 39 -2.04 -9.99 4.09
N TYR A 40 -2.07 -8.67 3.92
CA TYR A 40 -0.85 -7.87 3.81
C TYR A 40 -1.02 -6.45 4.36
N SER A 41 0.12 -5.83 4.71
CA SER A 41 0.15 -4.47 5.23
C SER A 41 0.08 -3.47 4.08
N VAL A 42 -0.91 -2.58 4.13
CA VAL A 42 -0.99 -1.46 3.20
C VAL A 42 0.24 -0.55 3.33
N ASN A 43 0.82 -0.44 4.52
CA ASN A 43 2.04 0.36 4.76
C ASN A 43 3.22 -0.19 3.96
N ALA A 44 3.40 -1.52 3.95
CA ALA A 44 4.48 -2.17 3.23
C ALA A 44 4.37 -1.96 1.71
N ILE A 45 3.15 -1.96 1.16
CA ILE A 45 2.92 -1.63 -0.26
C ILE A 45 3.31 -0.17 -0.54
N PHE A 46 2.90 0.77 0.30
CA PHE A 46 3.25 2.18 0.12
C PHE A 46 4.74 2.47 0.29
N GLU A 47 5.41 1.78 1.22
CA GLU A 47 6.86 1.83 1.35
C GLU A 47 7.53 1.35 0.07
N ARG A 48 7.06 0.23 -0.50
CA ARG A 48 7.58 -0.27 -1.78
C ARG A 48 7.35 0.70 -2.95
N ILE A 49 6.18 1.33 -3.04
CA ILE A 49 5.90 2.38 -4.04
C ILE A 49 6.86 3.55 -3.87
N ARG A 50 7.13 3.95 -2.62
CA ARG A 50 8.07 5.03 -2.34
C ARG A 50 9.47 4.66 -2.81
N TRP A 51 9.97 3.46 -2.48
CA TRP A 51 11.27 2.99 -2.97
C TRP A 51 11.34 3.00 -4.49
N GLU A 52 10.31 2.51 -5.18
CA GLU A 52 10.25 2.48 -6.65
C GLU A 52 10.33 3.90 -7.23
N LYS A 53 9.60 4.86 -6.64
CA LYS A 53 9.55 6.25 -7.10
C LYS A 53 10.78 7.08 -6.76
N ASP A 54 11.31 6.93 -5.55
CA ASP A 54 12.52 7.62 -5.11
C ASP A 54 13.72 7.18 -5.99
N SER A 55 13.70 5.94 -6.51
CA SER A 55 14.72 5.42 -7.43
C SER A 55 14.66 6.01 -8.85
N VAL A 56 13.51 6.57 -9.27
CA VAL A 56 13.31 7.14 -10.61
C VAL A 56 13.54 8.66 -10.63
N GLY A 57 14.13 9.23 -9.57
CA GLY A 57 14.43 10.66 -9.49
C GLY A 57 13.24 11.54 -9.11
N GLY A 58 12.26 10.98 -8.39
CA GLY A 58 11.13 11.75 -7.89
C GLY A 58 11.55 12.74 -6.80
N ASP A 59 11.25 14.02 -7.02
CA ASP A 59 11.41 15.09 -6.05
C ASP A 59 10.90 14.62 -4.68
N GLY A 60 11.74 14.68 -3.64
CA GLY A 60 11.50 14.14 -2.30
C GLY A 60 10.23 14.63 -1.57
N VAL A 61 9.39 15.41 -2.25
CA VAL A 61 8.04 15.87 -1.92
C VAL A 61 7.10 14.70 -1.57
N THR A 62 7.30 13.50 -2.14
CA THR A 62 6.46 12.30 -1.84
C THR A 62 6.64 11.79 -0.40
N SER A 63 7.72 12.19 0.28
CA SER A 63 8.02 11.79 1.66
C SER A 63 7.12 12.47 2.69
N PHE A 64 6.52 13.62 2.36
CA PHE A 64 5.70 14.40 3.28
C PHE A 64 4.22 14.33 2.88
N LYS A 65 3.43 13.61 3.71
CA LYS A 65 1.95 13.54 3.73
C LYS A 65 1.25 12.36 3.02
N LEU A 66 1.91 11.23 2.77
CA LEU A 66 1.17 9.95 2.69
C LEU A 66 0.75 9.49 4.11
N ASN A 67 -0.12 10.29 4.73
CA ASN A 67 -0.72 10.02 6.03
C ASN A 67 -1.62 8.76 5.95
N ASN A 68 -1.99 8.21 7.10
CA ASN A 68 -2.91 7.08 7.29
C ASN A 68 -4.19 7.15 6.42
N ASN A 69 -4.67 8.35 6.09
CA ASN A 69 -5.83 8.56 5.23
C ASN A 69 -5.64 8.03 3.80
N TYR A 70 -4.46 8.21 3.20
CA TYR A 70 -4.16 7.70 1.86
C TYR A 70 -4.15 6.18 1.87
N ARG A 71 -3.47 5.60 2.86
CA ARG A 71 -3.41 4.15 3.06
C ARG A 71 -4.81 3.54 3.17
N ALA A 72 -5.66 4.13 4.00
CA ALA A 72 -7.04 3.69 4.18
C ALA A 72 -7.91 3.87 2.92
N PHE A 73 -7.66 4.92 2.12
CA PHE A 73 -8.38 5.13 0.86
C PHE A 73 -7.98 4.06 -0.17
N TYR A 74 -6.69 3.85 -0.40
CA TYR A 74 -6.19 2.92 -1.41
C TYR A 74 -6.54 1.47 -1.06
N SER A 75 -6.45 1.07 0.22
CA SER A 75 -6.86 -0.26 0.64
C SER A 75 -8.35 -0.53 0.38
N ARG A 76 -9.24 0.39 0.79
CA ARG A 76 -10.68 0.28 0.53
C ARG A 76 -11.00 0.30 -0.96
N ARG A 77 -10.33 1.16 -1.74
CA ARG A 77 -10.51 1.24 -3.19
C ARG A 77 -10.13 -0.08 -3.85
N PHE A 78 -9.02 -0.70 -3.45
CA PHE A 78 -8.59 -2.00 -3.97
C PHE A 78 -9.61 -3.09 -3.64
N MET A 79 -10.04 -3.20 -2.38
CA MET A 79 -11.03 -4.21 -1.97
C MET A 79 -12.37 -4.03 -2.69
N ARG A 80 -12.77 -2.79 -2.99
CA ARG A 80 -13.97 -2.52 -3.79
C ARG A 80 -13.81 -2.85 -5.28
N ALA A 81 -12.62 -2.61 -5.84
CA ALA A 81 -12.31 -2.93 -7.24
C ALA A 81 -12.13 -4.44 -7.47
N TYR A 82 -11.67 -5.15 -6.44
CA TYR A 82 -11.44 -6.59 -6.46
C TYR A 82 -12.12 -7.25 -5.25
N PRO A 83 -13.46 -7.42 -5.28
CA PRO A 83 -14.22 -7.99 -4.16
C PRO A 83 -13.73 -9.39 -3.75
N GLN A 84 -13.16 -10.17 -4.66
CA GLN A 84 -12.53 -11.47 -4.36
C GLN A 84 -11.33 -11.39 -3.40
N HIS A 85 -10.81 -10.17 -3.18
CA HIS A 85 -9.71 -9.88 -2.27
C HIS A 85 -10.16 -8.94 -1.14
N GLU A 86 -11.46 -8.88 -0.85
CA GLU A 86 -11.97 -8.20 0.32
C GLU A 86 -11.32 -8.78 1.60
N GLY A 87 -10.91 -7.89 2.51
CA GLY A 87 -10.17 -8.27 3.72
C GLY A 87 -8.68 -8.55 3.52
N PHE A 88 -8.15 -8.47 2.29
CA PHE A 88 -6.71 -8.67 2.04
C PHE A 88 -5.84 -7.66 2.81
N PHE A 89 -6.26 -6.40 2.84
CA PHE A 89 -5.60 -5.40 3.65
C PHE A 89 -6.18 -5.39 5.06
N ARG A 90 -5.32 -5.63 6.06
CA ARG A 90 -5.69 -5.44 7.46
C ARG A 90 -5.89 -3.94 7.71
N THR A 91 -7.11 -3.46 7.60
CA THR A 91 -7.49 -2.16 8.17
C THR A 91 -7.53 -2.37 9.68
N ARG A 92 -6.55 -1.86 10.43
CA ARG A 92 -6.61 -1.86 11.90
C ARG A 92 -7.94 -1.22 12.30
N GLN A 93 -8.89 -2.03 12.79
CA GLN A 93 -9.45 -1.65 14.08
C GLN A 93 -8.36 -1.95 15.09
N GLN A 94 -8.07 -0.98 15.94
CA GLN A 94 -7.05 -1.10 16.96
C GLN A 94 -7.57 -2.06 18.05
N THR A 95 -7.58 -3.35 17.76
CA THR A 95 -7.62 -4.40 18.76
C THR A 95 -6.18 -4.90 18.86
N SER A 96 -5.42 -4.23 19.71
CA SER A 96 -4.39 -4.95 20.47
C SER A 96 -5.14 -6.08 21.16
N GLU A 97 -4.63 -7.31 21.09
CA GLU A 97 -5.32 -8.57 21.45
C GLU A 97 -6.04 -9.21 20.25
N ASP A 98 -5.73 -10.49 20.03
CA ASP A 98 -6.28 -11.36 18.99
C ASP A 98 -5.82 -11.11 17.53
N GLN A 99 -4.68 -11.70 17.15
CA GLN A 99 -4.67 -12.94 16.35
C GLN A 99 -3.26 -13.30 15.84
N PHE A 100 -2.84 -14.49 16.28
CA PHE A 100 -1.73 -15.38 15.91
C PHE A 100 -0.65 -14.86 14.94
N ALA A 101 0.58 -14.85 15.45
CA ALA A 101 1.80 -14.81 14.68
C ALA A 101 1.83 -15.96 13.67
N THR A 102 1.48 -15.66 12.42
CA THR A 102 1.86 -16.53 11.30
C THR A 102 3.39 -16.58 11.28
N HIS A 103 3.97 -17.72 11.70
CA HIS A 103 5.37 -18.04 11.48
C HIS A 103 5.65 -17.96 9.97
N LYS A 104 6.07 -16.79 9.50
CA LYS A 104 6.71 -16.59 8.20
C LYS A 104 8.13 -16.14 8.51
N PRO A 105 9.16 -16.78 7.91
CA PRO A 105 10.54 -16.35 8.13
C PRO A 105 10.64 -14.86 7.81
N GLU A 106 11.33 -14.14 8.69
CA GLU A 106 11.56 -12.71 8.59
C GLU A 106 12.01 -12.36 7.17
N LEU A 107 11.36 -11.35 6.58
CA LEU A 107 11.79 -10.79 5.30
C LEU A 107 13.16 -10.14 5.52
N SER A 108 14.22 -10.94 5.39
CA SER A 108 15.58 -10.44 5.40
C SER A 108 15.81 -9.58 4.15
N PRO A 109 16.48 -8.42 4.25
CA PRO A 109 16.72 -7.48 3.13
C PRO A 109 17.47 -8.02 1.89
N GLY A 110 17.69 -9.33 1.74
CA GLY A 110 18.44 -9.95 0.63
C GLY A 110 17.67 -10.22 -0.67
N TYR A 111 16.40 -9.78 -0.80
CA TYR A 111 15.54 -10.13 -1.94
C TYR A 111 15.58 -9.19 -3.15
N TYR A 112 16.56 -8.28 -3.22
CA TYR A 112 16.86 -7.49 -4.43
C TYR A 112 18.26 -7.83 -4.94
N SER A 113 18.43 -9.02 -5.50
CA SER A 113 19.63 -9.36 -6.26
C SER A 113 19.23 -9.78 -7.68
N LYS A 114 19.57 -8.88 -8.61
CA LYS A 114 19.93 -9.09 -10.02
C LYS A 114 19.15 -10.15 -10.81
N GLY A 115 18.34 -9.66 -11.75
CA GLY A 115 18.02 -10.41 -12.95
C GLY A 115 19.30 -10.75 -13.73
N ASN A 116 19.42 -12.02 -14.11
CA ASN A 116 20.45 -12.57 -14.98
C ASN A 116 20.25 -12.10 -16.44
N HIS A 117 21.33 -11.59 -17.04
CA HIS A 117 21.95 -12.22 -18.20
C HIS A 117 23.46 -12.00 -18.16
#